data_AF-A0ABD0AHY4-F1
#
_entry.id   AF-A0ABD0AHY4-F1
#
_cell.length_a   1.000
_cell.length_b   1.000
_cell.length_c   1.000
_cell.angle_alpha   90.00
_cell.angle_beta   90.00
_cell.angle_gamma   90.00
#
_symmetry.space_group_name_H-M   'P 1'
#
loop_
_entity.id
_entity.type
_entity.pdbx_description
1 polymer ?
#
loop_
_entity_poly.entity_id
_entity_poly.type
_entity_poly.pdbx_seq_one_letter_code
_entity_poly.pdbx_strand_id
1 'polypeptide(L)'
;MLLYSTMLDVNDTLTKEKFIQLVIKWNQESQYEENVIPGLVWDGQMNVRYGDDQHWLEIEEYRNGNTVAVAIRYQKVEENGRIWNSDYVMNFAAGKMHIQLDRSFAGDANDLDQEFSTPHFLTFFIEEGHLQADGDLPVAR
;
A
#
# COMPACT_ATOMS: atom_id res chain seq x y z
N MET A 1 13.22 10.14 -0.29
CA MET A 1 12.89 10.69 -1.61
C MET A 1 11.54 10.13 -2.02
N LEU A 2 10.58 10.99 -2.36
CA LEU A 2 9.31 10.57 -2.95
C LEU A 2 9.57 10.10 -4.38
N LEU A 3 9.15 8.89 -4.72
CA LEU A 3 9.34 8.29 -6.04
C LEU A 3 8.04 8.29 -6.85
N TYR A 4 6.93 7.96 -6.20
CA TYR A 4 5.62 7.91 -6.83
C TYR A 4 4.54 8.34 -5.84
N SER A 5 3.55 9.06 -6.33
CA SER A 5 2.34 9.38 -5.58
C SER A 5 1.16 9.52 -6.54
N THR A 6 0.03 8.93 -6.18
CA THR A 6 -1.23 9.12 -6.91
C THR A 6 -2.41 9.19 -5.96
N MET A 7 -3.50 9.82 -6.41
CA MET A 7 -4.78 9.82 -5.73
C MET A 7 -5.85 9.33 -6.71
N LEU A 8 -6.65 8.38 -6.27
CA LEU A 8 -7.64 7.69 -7.10
C LEU A 8 -9.03 7.81 -6.47
N ASP A 9 -10.03 7.99 -7.32
CA ASP A 9 -11.43 7.85 -6.94
C ASP A 9 -11.82 6.38 -6.87
N VAL A 10 -12.50 6.03 -5.79
CA VAL A 10 -12.85 4.66 -5.43
C VAL A 10 -14.35 4.57 -5.30
N ASN A 11 -14.93 3.52 -5.86
CA ASN A 11 -16.34 3.29 -5.74
C ASN A 11 -16.73 2.75 -4.34
N ASP A 12 -18.02 2.74 -4.05
CA ASP A 12 -18.59 2.33 -2.76
C ASP A 12 -18.48 0.82 -2.47
N THR A 13 -17.98 0.03 -3.43
CA THR A 13 -17.83 -1.42 -3.26
C THR A 13 -16.60 -1.82 -2.45
N LEU A 14 -15.61 -0.92 -2.31
CA LEU A 14 -14.40 -1.14 -1.52
C LEU A 14 -14.67 -0.87 -0.04
N THR A 15 -14.99 -1.92 0.70
CA THR A 15 -15.08 -1.84 2.16
C THR A 15 -13.71 -1.83 2.79
N LYS A 16 -13.65 -1.48 4.07
CA LYS A 16 -12.42 -1.50 4.86
C LYS A 16 -11.75 -2.88 4.86
N GLU A 17 -12.53 -3.93 5.05
CA GLU A 17 -12.08 -5.31 5.10
C GLU A 17 -11.51 -5.73 3.74
N LYS A 18 -12.19 -5.38 2.64
CA LYS A 18 -11.69 -5.64 1.29
C LYS A 18 -10.40 -4.90 1.00
N PHE A 19 -10.30 -3.63 1.42
CA PHE A 19 -9.06 -2.86 1.27
C PHE A 19 -7.87 -3.52 1.96
N ILE A 20 -8.03 -3.95 3.22
CA ILE A 20 -6.98 -4.64 3.96
C ILE A 20 -6.64 -5.98 3.30
N GLN A 21 -7.64 -6.76 2.92
CA GLN A 21 -7.45 -8.04 2.22
C GLN A 21 -6.71 -7.86 0.89
N LEU A 22 -6.99 -6.79 0.15
CA LEU A 22 -6.32 -6.48 -1.11
C LEU A 22 -4.83 -6.21 -0.91
N VAL A 23 -4.46 -5.43 0.11
CA VAL A 23 -3.04 -5.18 0.41
C VAL A 23 -2.34 -6.46 0.89
N ILE A 24 -3.00 -7.28 1.70
CA ILE A 24 -2.46 -8.58 2.13
C ILE A 24 -2.27 -9.51 0.92
N LYS A 25 -3.26 -9.59 0.03
CA LYS A 25 -3.19 -10.37 -1.21
C LYS A 25 -2.01 -9.92 -2.06
N TRP A 26 -1.86 -8.60 -2.27
CA TRP A 26 -0.70 -8.03 -2.98
C TRP A 26 0.63 -8.47 -2.35
N ASN A 27 0.74 -8.48 -1.02
CA ASN A 27 1.95 -8.93 -0.33
C ASN A 27 2.20 -10.43 -0.52
N GLN A 28 1.16 -11.27 -0.41
CA GLN A 28 1.28 -12.72 -0.47
C GLN A 28 1.42 -13.27 -1.90
N GLU A 29 0.88 -12.59 -2.91
CA GLU A 29 1.00 -12.97 -4.32
C GLU A 29 2.19 -12.30 -5.04
N SER A 30 3.07 -11.64 -4.29
CA SER A 30 4.30 -11.07 -4.84
C SER A 30 5.17 -12.14 -5.50
N GLN A 31 5.64 -11.88 -6.73
CA GLN A 31 6.58 -12.76 -7.43
C GLN A 31 8.00 -12.74 -6.82
N TYR A 32 8.27 -11.76 -5.97
CA TYR A 32 9.52 -11.55 -5.27
C TYR A 32 9.34 -12.01 -3.82
N GLU A 33 9.93 -13.17 -3.48
CA GLU A 33 9.82 -13.79 -2.16
C GLU A 33 10.31 -12.86 -1.04
N GLU A 34 11.32 -12.05 -1.32
CA GLU A 34 11.90 -11.08 -0.39
C GLU A 34 10.96 -9.91 -0.06
N ASN A 35 9.81 -9.80 -0.74
CA ASN A 35 8.77 -8.84 -0.39
C ASN A 35 7.64 -9.47 0.46
N VAL A 36 7.56 -10.79 0.51
CA VAL A 36 6.48 -11.53 1.16
C VAL A 36 6.72 -11.57 2.67
N ILE A 37 5.74 -11.17 3.48
CA ILE A 37 5.79 -11.38 4.93
C ILE A 37 5.27 -12.80 5.21
N PRO A 38 6.11 -13.73 5.73
CA PRO A 38 5.70 -15.12 5.88
C PRO A 38 4.56 -15.28 6.90
N GLY A 39 3.51 -16.00 6.52
CA GLY A 39 2.39 -16.31 7.42
C GLY A 39 1.53 -15.10 7.78
N LEU A 40 1.53 -14.05 6.97
CA LEU A 40 0.70 -12.87 7.17
C LEU A 40 -0.80 -13.25 7.09
N VAL A 41 -1.44 -13.30 8.26
CA VAL A 41 -2.88 -13.51 8.39
C VAL A 41 -3.45 -12.41 9.27
N TRP A 42 -4.39 -11.65 8.70
CA TRP A 42 -5.10 -10.62 9.43
C TRP A 42 -6.36 -11.18 10.08
N ASP A 43 -6.51 -10.94 11.38
CA ASP A 43 -7.59 -11.46 12.22
C ASP A 43 -8.69 -10.42 12.51
N GLY A 44 -8.67 -9.28 11.83
CA GLY A 44 -9.61 -8.18 12.03
C GLY A 44 -9.10 -7.05 12.92
N GLN A 45 -7.92 -7.19 13.53
CA GLN A 45 -7.34 -6.15 14.40
C GLN A 45 -6.88 -4.92 13.63
N MET A 46 -7.07 -3.74 14.20
CA MET A 46 -6.52 -2.47 13.70
C MET A 46 -5.38 -2.02 14.61
N ASN A 47 -4.52 -1.15 14.09
CA ASN A 47 -3.37 -0.60 14.82
C ASN A 47 -2.41 -1.73 15.21
N VAL A 48 -2.07 -2.55 14.22
CA VAL A 48 -1.28 -3.77 14.35
C VAL A 48 -0.17 -3.78 13.31
N ARG A 49 0.97 -4.35 13.68
CA ARG A 49 2.13 -4.53 12.81
C ARG A 49 2.48 -6.01 12.69
N TYR A 50 2.74 -6.45 11.47
CA TYR A 50 3.18 -7.79 11.11
C TYR A 50 4.56 -7.74 10.45
N GLY A 51 5.39 -8.76 10.64
CA GLY A 51 6.72 -8.86 10.03
C GLY A 51 7.85 -8.70 11.04
N ASP A 52 9.02 -8.32 10.54
CA ASP A 52 10.28 -8.25 11.27
C ASP A 52 11.05 -6.96 10.93
N ASP A 53 12.33 -6.90 11.31
CA ASP A 53 13.18 -5.73 11.09
C ASP A 53 13.55 -5.53 9.61
N GLN A 54 13.44 -6.56 8.76
CA GLN A 54 13.74 -6.48 7.33
C GLN A 54 12.52 -6.02 6.54
N HIS A 55 11.34 -6.56 6.83
CA HIS A 55 10.12 -6.12 6.18
C HIS A 55 8.91 -6.29 7.10
N TRP A 56 8.05 -5.27 7.10
CA TRP A 56 6.86 -5.24 7.93
C TRP A 56 5.72 -4.52 7.25
N LEU A 57 4.51 -4.84 7.70
CA LEU A 57 3.26 -4.22 7.30
C LEU A 57 2.51 -3.76 8.54
N GLU A 58 2.14 -2.48 8.57
CA GLU A 58 1.40 -1.86 9.66
C GLU A 58 0.07 -1.34 9.16
N ILE A 59 -1.00 -1.63 9.91
CA ILE A 59 -2.36 -1.22 9.62
C ILE A 59 -2.79 -0.26 10.72
N GLU A 60 -3.18 0.95 10.36
CA GLU A 60 -3.66 1.98 11.29
C GLU A 60 -5.06 2.45 10.85
N GLU A 61 -5.98 2.56 11.81
CA GLU A 61 -7.30 3.14 11.60
C GLU A 61 -7.39 4.52 12.25
N TYR A 62 -7.65 5.53 11.43
CA TYR A 62 -7.91 6.89 11.88
C TYR A 62 -9.41 7.19 11.87
N ARG A 63 -9.90 7.72 13.00
CA ARG A 63 -11.29 8.16 13.16
C ARG A 63 -11.33 9.59 13.70
N ASN A 64 -11.96 10.49 12.96
CA ASN A 64 -12.24 11.85 13.44
C ASN A 64 -13.56 12.35 12.86
N GLY A 65 -14.57 12.53 13.72
CA GLY A 65 -15.94 12.82 13.27
C GLY A 65 -16.47 11.74 12.34
N ASN A 66 -16.90 12.14 11.13
CA ASN A 66 -17.37 11.22 10.09
C ASN A 66 -16.23 10.63 9.24
N THR A 67 -15.00 11.13 9.40
CA THR A 67 -13.85 10.61 8.66
C THR A 67 -13.41 9.28 9.26
N VAL A 68 -13.49 8.24 8.45
CA VAL A 68 -12.87 6.93 8.70
C VAL A 68 -11.85 6.72 7.60
N ALA A 69 -10.58 6.60 7.98
CA ALA A 69 -9.50 6.28 7.07
C ALA A 69 -8.71 5.10 7.59
N VAL A 70 -8.25 4.24 6.69
CA VAL A 70 -7.29 3.17 7.01
C VAL A 70 -6.03 3.43 6.22
N ALA A 71 -4.91 3.47 6.93
CA ALA A 71 -3.58 3.58 6.38
C ALA A 71 -2.86 2.25 6.54
N ILE A 72 -2.25 1.76 5.47
CA ILE A 72 -1.41 0.58 5.49
C ILE A 72 -0.05 0.97 4.95
N ARG A 73 0.98 0.78 5.76
CA ARG A 73 2.38 0.94 5.34
C ARG A 73 3.01 -0.43 5.21
N TYR A 74 3.63 -0.68 4.07
CA TYR A 74 4.59 -1.75 3.90
C TYR A 74 5.98 -1.14 3.82
N GLN A 75 6.92 -1.63 4.65
CA GLN A 75 8.32 -1.24 4.61
C GLN A 75 9.19 -2.45 4.31
N LYS A 76 10.26 -2.23 3.54
CA LYS A 76 11.33 -3.19 3.31
C LYS A 76 12.69 -2.50 3.43
N VAL A 77 13.63 -3.16 4.10
CA VAL A 77 15.03 -2.77 4.24
C VAL A 77 15.88 -3.77 3.47
N GLU A 78 16.67 -3.28 2.52
CA GLU A 78 17.62 -4.08 1.75
C GLU A 78 19.00 -4.14 2.44
N GLU A 79 19.82 -5.12 2.07
CA GLU A 79 21.17 -5.32 2.64
C GLU A 79 22.10 -4.11 2.43
N ASN A 80 21.91 -3.35 1.36
CA ASN A 80 22.64 -2.12 1.06
C ASN A 80 22.21 -0.91 1.93
N GLY A 81 21.25 -1.09 2.85
CA GLY A 81 20.69 -0.04 3.70
C GLY A 81 19.61 0.80 3.02
N ARG A 82 19.15 0.43 1.81
CA ARG A 82 18.03 1.07 1.12
C ARG A 82 16.72 0.66 1.79
N ILE A 83 15.88 1.65 2.09
CA ILE A 83 14.58 1.46 2.74
C ILE A 83 13.50 1.88 1.76
N TRP A 84 12.57 0.98 1.48
CA TRP A 84 11.39 1.23 0.67
C TRP A 84 10.16 1.33 1.55
N ASN A 85 9.34 2.35 1.33
CA ASN A 85 8.03 2.50 1.96
C ASN A 85 6.95 2.58 0.88
N SER A 86 5.98 1.69 0.96
CA SER A 86 4.74 1.73 0.17
C SER A 86 3.59 2.04 1.11
N ASP A 87 2.99 3.21 0.93
CA ASP A 87 1.85 3.68 1.70
C ASP A 87 0.56 3.58 0.89
N TYR A 88 -0.46 3.00 1.50
CA TYR A 88 -1.81 2.88 0.96
C TYR A 88 -2.78 3.49 1.97
N VAL A 89 -3.41 4.62 1.63
CA VAL A 89 -4.32 5.32 2.53
C VAL A 89 -5.69 5.44 1.89
N MET A 90 -6.69 4.80 2.48
CA MET A 90 -8.07 4.85 2.00
C MET A 90 -8.92 5.72 2.93
N ASN A 91 -9.50 6.81 2.40
CA ASN A 91 -10.50 7.61 3.08
C ASN A 91 -11.90 7.22 2.59
N PHE A 92 -12.60 6.43 3.40
CA PHE A 92 -13.92 5.89 3.06
C PHE A 92 -15.02 6.96 3.01
N ALA A 93 -14.88 8.04 3.79
CA ALA A 93 -15.84 9.13 3.76
C ALA A 93 -15.73 9.97 2.47
N ALA A 94 -14.52 10.08 1.91
CA ALA A 94 -14.28 10.83 0.68
C ALA A 94 -14.33 9.98 -0.60
N GLY A 95 -14.27 8.64 -0.48
CA GLY A 95 -14.11 7.76 -1.64
C GLY A 95 -12.76 7.94 -2.33
N LYS A 96 -11.72 8.32 -1.58
CA LYS A 96 -10.39 8.66 -2.12
C LYS A 96 -9.34 7.72 -1.56
N MET A 97 -8.55 7.14 -2.46
CA MET A 97 -7.36 6.38 -2.11
C MET A 97 -6.11 7.15 -2.50
N HIS A 98 -5.14 7.22 -1.60
CA HIS A 98 -3.80 7.72 -1.84
C HIS A 98 -2.82 6.56 -1.82
N ILE A 99 -1.92 6.54 -2.80
CA ILE A 99 -0.85 5.55 -2.93
C ILE A 99 0.45 6.30 -3.06
N GLN A 100 1.43 5.96 -2.24
CA GLN A 100 2.74 6.57 -2.26
C GLN A 100 3.84 5.52 -2.19
N LEU A 101 4.91 5.74 -2.94
CA LEU A 101 6.17 5.01 -2.85
C LEU A 101 7.27 6.03 -2.54
N ASP A 102 7.96 5.82 -1.44
CA ASP A 102 9.17 6.58 -1.13
C ASP A 102 10.33 5.65 -0.76
N ARG A 103 11.53 6.20 -0.94
CA ARG A 103 12.79 5.53 -0.63
C ARG A 103 13.63 6.38 0.30
N SER A 104 14.13 5.79 1.37
CA SER A 104 15.11 6.37 2.28
C SER A 104 16.31 5.44 2.45
N PHE A 105 17.30 5.86 3.24
CA PHE A 105 18.56 5.15 3.42
C PHE A 105 18.97 5.16 4.88
N ALA A 106 19.59 4.06 5.33
CA ALA A 106 20.24 3.98 6.63
C ALA A 106 21.73 4.38 6.52
N GLY A 107 22.18 5.27 7.41
CA GLY A 107 23.60 5.66 7.53
C GLY A 107 24.13 6.45 6.32
N ASP A 108 25.36 6.15 5.91
CA ASP A 108 26.05 6.80 4.78
C ASP A 108 25.74 6.14 3.42
N ALA A 109 24.72 5.28 3.35
CA ALA A 109 24.31 4.65 2.11
C ALA A 109 23.94 5.72 1.08
N ASN A 110 24.77 5.85 0.05
CA ASN A 110 24.66 6.86 -0.98
C ASN A 110 24.37 6.18 -2.30
N ASP A 111 23.12 5.79 -2.47
CA ASP A 111 22.68 5.10 -3.67
C ASP A 111 22.19 6.13 -4.70
N LEU A 112 22.90 6.21 -5.82
CA LEU A 112 22.56 7.11 -6.93
C LEU A 112 21.53 6.50 -7.88
N ASP A 113 21.20 5.22 -7.71
CA ASP A 113 20.20 4.54 -8.51
C ASP A 113 18.82 5.16 -8.24
N GLN A 114 18.22 5.71 -9.30
CA GLN A 114 16.89 6.33 -9.26
C GLN A 114 15.79 5.41 -9.79
N GLU A 115 16.12 4.19 -10.23
CA GLU A 115 15.13 3.28 -10.79
C GLU A 115 14.08 2.90 -9.74
N PHE A 116 12.83 2.88 -10.20
CA PHE A 116 11.68 2.42 -9.45
C PHE A 116 10.60 1.95 -10.42
N SER A 117 9.75 1.06 -9.92
CA SER A 117 8.51 0.65 -10.59
C SER A 117 7.33 1.21 -9.82
N THR A 118 6.26 1.56 -10.52
CA THR A 118 4.99 1.89 -9.85
C THR A 118 4.53 0.69 -9.01
N PRO A 119 3.95 0.91 -7.82
CA PRO A 119 3.50 -0.18 -6.97
C PRO A 119 2.59 -1.16 -7.72
N HIS A 120 2.97 -2.44 -7.74
CA HIS A 120 2.18 -3.47 -8.44
C HIS A 120 0.77 -3.62 -7.86
N PHE A 121 0.55 -3.18 -6.63
CA PHE A 121 -0.76 -3.02 -6.01
C PHE A 121 -1.80 -2.34 -6.93
N LEU A 122 -1.40 -1.33 -7.72
CA LEU A 122 -2.30 -0.64 -8.65
C LEU A 122 -2.96 -1.59 -9.65
N THR A 123 -2.22 -2.59 -10.11
CA THR A 123 -2.75 -3.62 -11.00
C THR A 123 -3.88 -4.40 -10.34
N PHE A 124 -3.64 -4.90 -9.13
CA PHE A 124 -4.63 -5.63 -8.35
C PHE A 124 -5.87 -4.77 -8.11
N PHE A 125 -5.66 -3.49 -7.81
CA PHE A 125 -6.74 -2.57 -7.53
C PHE A 125 -7.63 -2.28 -8.74
N ILE A 126 -7.04 -2.15 -9.93
CA ILE A 126 -7.78 -2.00 -11.19
C ILE A 126 -8.55 -3.29 -11.51
N GLU A 127 -7.90 -4.45 -11.41
CA GLU A 127 -8.47 -5.75 -11.79
C GLU A 127 -9.64 -6.17 -10.89
N GLU A 128 -9.64 -5.78 -9.61
CA GLU A 128 -10.76 -6.06 -8.69
C GLU A 128 -11.94 -5.09 -8.85
N GLY A 129 -11.84 -4.08 -9.74
CA GLY A 129 -12.97 -3.25 -10.12
C GLY A 129 -13.43 -2.24 -9.05
N HIS A 130 -12.52 -1.86 -8.14
CA HIS A 130 -12.80 -0.94 -7.05
C HIS A 130 -12.58 0.53 -7.41
N LEU A 131 -12.00 0.81 -8.58
CA LEU A 131 -11.81 2.16 -9.08
C LEU A 131 -13.10 2.73 -9.68
N GLN A 132 -13.31 4.02 -9.46
CA GLN A 132 -14.36 4.76 -10.15
C GLN A 132 -13.89 5.09 -11.58
N ALA A 133 -14.83 5.12 -12.53
CA ALA A 133 -14.58 5.59 -13.89
C ALA A 133 -14.21 7.09 -13.90
N ASP A 134 -13.35 7.49 -14.83
CA ASP A 134 -13.04 8.89 -15.08
C ASP A 134 -14.08 9.45 -16.06
N GLY A 135 -15.19 9.95 -15.52
CA GLY A 135 -16.38 10.31 -16.30
C GLY A 135 -16.95 9.07 -17.00
N ASP A 136 -16.94 9.09 -18.33
CA ASP A 136 -17.40 7.98 -19.17
C ASP A 136 -16.29 6.96 -19.51
N LEU A 137 -15.06 7.20 -19.06
CA LEU A 137 -13.91 6.34 -19.36
C LEU A 137 -13.69 5.31 -18.24
N PRO A 138 -13.85 4.00 -18.52
CA PRO A 138 -13.53 2.98 -17.54
C PRO A 138 -12.02 2.94 -17.28
N VAL A 139 -11.64 2.77 -16.02
CA VAL A 139 -10.24 2.50 -15.65
C VAL A 139 -10.01 0.99 -15.77
N ALA A 140 -9.18 0.59 -16.73
CA ALA A 140 -8.85 -0.80 -17.02
C ALA A 140 -7.35 -0.96 -17.31
N ARG A 141 -6.87 -2.21 -17.25
CA ARG A 141 -5.47 -2.57 -17.51
C ARG A 141 -5.20 -2.81 -18.98
#